data_AF-A0AA88UIP3-F1
#
_entry.id   AF-A0AA88UIP3-F1
#
_cell.length_a   1.000
_cell.length_b   1.000
_cell.length_c   1.000
_cell.angle_alpha   90.00
_cell.angle_beta   90.00
_cell.angle_gamma   90.00
#
_symmetry.space_group_name_H-M   'P 1'
#
loop_
_entity.id
_entity.type
_entity.pdbx_description
1 polymer ?
#
loop_
_entity_poly.entity_id
_entity_poly.type
_entity_poly.pdbx_seq_one_letter_code
_entity_poly.pdbx_strand_id
1 'polypeptide(L)'
;MLREEGGIKALLGMVRSGNIDVIAQVARGLANFAKCESRGIIQGHNRGRSLLMEDGALAWLIANCNTASTSTRRHIELALCHLAQNEDNTTDFISSGGVKELVRISAESTREDIRNLAKKTLKLSRTFQAEMHAE
;
A
#
# COMPACT_ATOMS: atom_id res chain seq x y z
N MET A 1 3.49 -10.09 20.02
CA MET A 1 3.30 -10.17 18.53
C MET A 1 3.83 -8.89 17.90
N LEU A 2 4.33 -8.90 16.65
CA LEU A 2 4.89 -7.73 15.94
C LEU A 2 4.06 -6.43 16.06
N ARG A 3 2.72 -6.53 16.15
CA ARG A 3 1.82 -5.40 16.44
C ARG A 3 2.02 -4.81 17.83
N GLU A 4 2.02 -5.66 18.85
CA GLU A 4 2.14 -5.26 20.27
C GLU A 4 3.53 -4.72 20.60
N GLU A 5 4.54 -5.10 19.81
CA GLU A 5 5.93 -4.67 19.98
C GLU A 5 6.29 -3.44 19.13
N GLY A 6 5.33 -2.83 18.43
CA GLY A 6 5.57 -1.62 17.63
C GLY A 6 6.45 -1.87 16.39
N GLY A 7 6.41 -3.08 15.82
CA GLY A 7 7.28 -3.48 14.70
C GLY A 7 7.15 -2.58 13.47
N ILE A 8 5.95 -2.08 13.17
CA ILE A 8 5.74 -1.14 12.04
C ILE A 8 6.47 0.18 12.30
N LYS A 9 6.34 0.75 13.51
CA LYS A 9 7.09 1.96 13.90
C LYS A 9 8.60 1.74 13.81
N ALA A 10 9.09 0.57 14.21
CA ALA A 10 10.51 0.24 14.11
C ALA A 10 10.98 0.20 12.65
N LEU A 11 10.23 -0.46 11.75
CA LEU A 11 10.51 -0.49 10.31
C LEU A 11 10.52 0.92 9.71
N LEU A 12 9.55 1.77 10.06
CA LEU A 12 9.53 3.17 9.65
C LEU A 12 10.66 4.00 10.31
N GLY A 13 11.17 3.56 11.46
CA GLY A 13 12.38 4.10 12.04
C GLY A 13 13.60 3.84 11.17
N MET A 14 13.70 2.64 10.62
CA MET A 14 14.83 2.22 9.78
C MET A 14 14.92 3.00 8.47
N VAL A 15 13.78 3.44 7.90
CA VAL A 15 13.81 4.24 6.66
C VAL A 15 14.55 5.57 6.83
N ARG A 16 14.64 6.09 8.07
CA ARG A 16 15.39 7.33 8.38
C ARG A 16 16.91 7.16 8.30
N SER A 17 17.41 5.93 8.15
CA SER A 17 18.84 5.70 7.90
C SER A 17 19.33 6.30 6.59
N GLY A 18 18.42 6.58 5.64
CA GLY A 18 18.77 7.05 4.29
C GLY A 18 19.46 6.00 3.42
N ASN A 19 19.77 4.82 3.97
CA ASN A 19 20.41 3.74 3.24
C ASN A 19 19.41 3.11 2.27
N ILE A 20 19.74 3.13 0.97
CA ILE A 20 18.85 2.69 -0.11
C ILE A 20 18.47 1.21 0.00
N ASP A 21 19.38 0.36 0.48
CA ASP A 21 19.14 -1.08 0.62
C ASP A 21 18.22 -1.35 1.80
N VAL A 22 18.42 -0.65 2.91
CA VAL A 22 17.53 -0.70 4.08
C VAL A 22 16.12 -0.27 3.68
N ILE A 23 15.99 0.86 2.97
CA ILE A 23 14.69 1.37 2.49
C ILE A 23 14.02 0.35 1.56
N ALA A 24 14.79 -0.28 0.66
CA ALA A 24 14.26 -1.32 -0.22
C ALA A 24 13.76 -2.56 0.54
N GLN A 25 14.47 -3.00 1.59
CA GLN A 25 14.02 -4.12 2.42
C GLN A 25 12.80 -3.78 3.25
N VAL A 26 12.72 -2.56 3.80
CA VAL A 26 11.52 -2.10 4.50
C VAL A 26 10.32 -2.11 3.54
N ALA A 27 10.44 -1.50 2.37
CA ALA A 27 9.37 -1.49 1.37
C ALA A 27 8.93 -2.91 0.98
N ARG A 28 9.89 -3.82 0.78
CA ARG A 28 9.60 -5.24 0.51
C ARG A 28 8.86 -5.92 1.66
N GLY A 29 9.27 -5.65 2.90
CA GLY A 29 8.61 -6.14 4.11
C GLY A 29 7.15 -5.68 4.17
N LEU A 30 6.91 -4.37 4.01
CA LEU A 30 5.55 -3.81 4.00
C LEU A 30 4.67 -4.41 2.89
N ALA A 31 5.22 -4.61 1.69
CA ALA A 31 4.51 -5.27 0.60
C ALA A 31 4.10 -6.71 0.92
N ASN A 32 4.98 -7.46 1.59
CA ASN A 32 4.68 -8.82 2.03
C ASN A 32 3.62 -8.85 3.12
N PHE A 33 3.68 -7.94 4.11
CA PHE A 33 2.64 -7.80 5.13
C PHE A 33 1.29 -7.50 4.50
N ALA A 34 1.21 -6.49 3.64
CA ALA A 34 -0.01 -6.12 2.93
C ALA A 34 -0.60 -7.30 2.14
N LYS A 35 0.24 -8.06 1.42
CA LYS A 35 -0.17 -9.24 0.66
C LYS A 35 -0.70 -10.36 1.55
N CYS A 36 -0.05 -10.62 2.68
CA CYS A 36 -0.49 -11.64 3.62
C CYS A 36 -1.83 -11.25 4.27
N GLU A 37 -1.97 -10.00 4.70
CA GLU A 37 -3.22 -9.48 5.24
C GLU A 37 -4.35 -9.55 4.20
N SER A 38 -4.12 -9.08 2.97
CA SER A 38 -5.14 -9.10 1.92
C SER A 38 -5.60 -10.54 1.62
N ARG A 39 -4.67 -11.51 1.61
CA ARG A 39 -5.00 -12.94 1.45
C ARG A 39 -5.81 -13.48 2.62
N GLY A 40 -5.50 -13.08 3.85
CA GLY A 40 -6.26 -13.46 5.04
C GLY A 40 -7.69 -12.92 5.02
N ILE A 41 -7.86 -11.67 4.58
CA ILE A 41 -9.16 -11.01 4.40
C ILE A 41 -10.00 -11.74 3.34
N ILE A 42 -9.43 -12.00 2.16
CA ILE A 42 -10.12 -12.69 1.05
C ILE A 42 -10.57 -14.11 1.45
N GLN A 43 -9.78 -14.80 2.27
CA GLN A 43 -10.12 -16.13 2.79
C GLN A 43 -11.07 -16.09 4.01
N GLY A 44 -11.40 -14.89 4.51
CA GLY A 44 -12.26 -14.70 5.68
C GLY A 44 -11.59 -15.05 7.02
N HIS A 45 -10.27 -15.29 7.04
CA HIS A 45 -9.50 -15.56 8.25
C HIS A 45 -9.25 -14.28 9.08
N ASN A 46 -9.13 -13.15 8.39
CA ASN A 46 -8.94 -11.84 9.01
C ASN A 46 -10.11 -10.92 8.62
N ARG A 47 -10.34 -9.87 9.40
CA ARG A 47 -11.29 -8.78 9.14
C ARG A 47 -10.74 -7.49 9.73
N GLY A 48 -11.25 -6.35 9.27
CA GLY A 48 -10.90 -5.06 9.80
C GLY A 48 -9.80 -4.36 9.01
N ARG A 49 -9.58 -3.11 9.41
CA ARG A 49 -8.55 -2.21 8.88
C ARG A 49 -7.15 -2.80 9.08
N SER A 50 -6.29 -2.67 8.07
CA SER A 50 -4.91 -3.17 8.11
C SER A 50 -4.08 -2.42 9.15
N LEU A 51 -3.15 -3.13 9.79
CA LEU A 51 -2.18 -2.50 10.71
C LEU A 51 -1.26 -1.51 10.01
N LEU A 52 -1.04 -1.67 8.70
CA LEU A 52 -0.26 -0.74 7.89
C LEU A 52 -1.00 0.59 7.61
N MET A 53 -2.27 0.69 7.99
CA MET A 53 -2.98 1.97 8.02
C MET A 53 -2.66 2.76 9.30
N GLU A 54 -2.05 2.12 10.29
CA GLU A 54 -1.62 2.77 11.53
C GLU A 54 -0.18 3.29 11.41
N ASP A 55 0.22 4.14 12.34
CA ASP A 55 1.62 4.54 12.55
C ASP A 55 2.33 5.20 11.35
N GLY A 56 1.58 5.73 10.39
CA GLY A 56 2.12 6.50 9.26
C GLY A 56 2.69 5.65 8.12
N ALA A 57 2.51 4.32 8.13
CA ALA A 57 3.00 3.47 7.05
C ALA A 57 2.35 3.78 5.70
N LEU A 58 1.02 3.96 5.65
CA LEU A 58 0.32 4.40 4.43
C LEU A 58 0.87 5.75 3.91
N ALA A 59 1.02 6.73 4.79
CA ALA A 59 1.55 8.05 4.43
C ALA A 59 2.97 7.94 3.85
N TRP A 60 3.82 7.11 4.45
CA TRP A 60 5.17 6.85 3.93
C TRP A 60 5.14 6.19 2.56
N LEU A 61 4.27 5.19 2.35
CA LEU A 61 4.11 4.53 1.05
C LEU A 61 3.69 5.52 -0.04
N ILE A 62 2.67 6.35 0.22
CA ILE A 62 2.18 7.38 -0.71
C ILE A 62 3.29 8.38 -1.03
N ALA A 63 3.97 8.92 -0.01
CA ALA A 63 5.03 9.92 -0.21
C ALA A 63 6.23 9.41 -1.01
N ASN A 64 6.49 8.10 -1.01
CA ASN A 64 7.66 7.50 -1.66
C ASN A 64 7.34 6.76 -2.97
N CYS A 65 6.06 6.59 -3.34
CA CYS A 65 5.69 5.81 -4.51
C CYS A 65 6.16 6.42 -5.85
N ASN A 66 6.50 7.72 -5.87
CA ASN A 66 6.93 8.44 -7.08
C ASN A 66 8.41 8.83 -7.09
N THR A 67 9.03 8.86 -5.91
CA THR A 67 10.40 9.36 -5.71
C THR A 67 11.41 8.23 -5.48
N ALA A 68 10.95 7.05 -5.04
CA ALA A 68 11.82 5.90 -4.84
C ALA A 68 12.40 5.36 -6.16
N SER A 69 13.56 4.69 -6.05
CA SER A 69 14.19 3.97 -7.16
C SER A 69 13.26 2.89 -7.72
N THR A 70 13.44 2.50 -8.99
CA THR A 70 12.56 1.52 -9.66
C THR A 70 12.41 0.19 -8.89
N SER A 71 13.50 -0.31 -8.32
CA SER A 71 13.50 -1.57 -7.55
C SER A 71 12.70 -1.45 -6.25
N THR A 72 12.75 -0.30 -5.59
CA THR A 72 11.99 -0.05 -4.35
C THR A 72 10.55 0.31 -4.64
N ARG A 73 10.32 1.14 -5.67
CA ARG A 73 9.01 1.60 -6.12
C ARG A 73 8.06 0.43 -6.38
N ARG A 74 8.50 -0.62 -7.07
CA ARG A 74 7.65 -1.80 -7.33
C ARG A 74 7.09 -2.43 -6.04
N HIS A 75 7.85 -2.41 -4.94
CA HIS A 75 7.41 -2.96 -3.66
C HIS A 75 6.40 -2.03 -3.00
N ILE A 76 6.63 -0.70 -3.07
CA ILE A 76 5.68 0.30 -2.59
C ILE A 76 4.34 0.20 -3.35
N GLU A 77 4.39 0.14 -4.68
CA GLU A 77 3.19 0.01 -5.52
C GLU A 77 2.43 -1.29 -5.22
N LEU A 78 3.13 -2.42 -5.05
CA LEU A 78 2.51 -3.68 -4.63
C LEU A 78 1.85 -3.56 -3.25
N ALA A 79 2.49 -2.90 -2.29
CA ALA A 79 1.92 -2.68 -0.96
C ALA A 79 0.61 -1.88 -1.07
N LEU A 80 0.62 -0.76 -1.79
CA LEU A 80 -0.58 0.06 -2.02
C LEU A 80 -1.70 -0.74 -2.68
N CYS A 81 -1.41 -1.48 -3.75
CA CYS A 81 -2.38 -2.33 -4.44
C CYS A 81 -2.97 -3.44 -3.55
N HIS A 82 -2.19 -4.02 -2.65
CA HIS A 82 -2.68 -5.05 -1.71
C HIS A 82 -3.52 -4.46 -0.58
N LEU A 83 -3.10 -3.32 -0.02
CA LEU A 83 -3.85 -2.63 1.03
C LEU A 83 -5.20 -2.13 0.53
N ALA A 84 -5.25 -1.65 -0.71
CA ALA A 84 -6.47 -1.15 -1.34
C ALA A 84 -7.50 -2.24 -1.69
N GLN A 85 -7.13 -3.53 -1.63
CA GLN A 85 -8.09 -4.64 -1.81
C GLN A 85 -8.95 -4.88 -0.56
N ASN A 86 -8.61 -4.29 0.58
CA ASN A 86 -9.40 -4.37 1.80
C ASN A 86 -10.37 -3.19 1.88
N GLU A 87 -11.68 -3.46 1.88
CA GLU A 87 -12.71 -2.41 1.93
C GLU A 87 -12.60 -1.55 3.20
N ASP A 88 -12.16 -2.13 4.32
CA ASP A 88 -11.99 -1.42 5.59
C ASP A 88 -10.86 -0.36 5.55
N ASN A 89 -10.01 -0.36 4.52
CA ASN A 89 -8.95 0.65 4.32
C ASN A 89 -9.39 1.81 3.41
N THR A 90 -10.57 1.72 2.80
CA THR A 90 -11.01 2.61 1.72
C THR A 90 -11.02 4.09 2.13
N THR A 91 -11.56 4.41 3.30
CA THR A 91 -11.64 5.78 3.82
C THR A 91 -10.27 6.41 4.02
N ASP A 92 -9.29 5.65 4.51
CA ASP A 92 -7.91 6.11 4.66
C ASP A 92 -7.27 6.37 3.30
N PHE A 93 -7.50 5.51 2.31
CA PHE A 93 -7.00 5.70 0.96
C PHE A 93 -7.55 6.97 0.30
N ILE A 94 -8.83 7.27 0.51
CA ILE A 94 -9.44 8.49 -0.02
C ILE A 94 -8.84 9.71 0.67
N SER A 95 -8.93 9.76 2.00
CA SER A 95 -8.49 10.93 2.79
C SER A 95 -6.99 11.23 2.70
N SER A 96 -6.16 10.24 2.37
CA SER A 96 -4.70 10.40 2.21
C SER A 96 -4.25 10.65 0.77
N GLY A 97 -5.16 10.69 -0.21
CA GLY A 97 -4.82 10.78 -1.63
C GLY A 97 -4.26 9.48 -2.23
N GLY A 98 -4.40 8.36 -1.53
CA GLY A 98 -3.99 7.04 -2.01
C GLY A 98 -4.74 6.57 -3.26
N VAL A 99 -6.00 6.99 -3.46
CA VAL A 99 -6.76 6.68 -4.69
C VAL A 99 -6.11 7.29 -5.91
N LYS A 100 -5.65 8.55 -5.83
CA LYS A 100 -4.91 9.22 -6.90
C LYS A 100 -3.64 8.46 -7.28
N GLU A 101 -2.89 7.99 -6.29
CA GLU A 101 -1.70 7.17 -6.57
C GLU A 101 -2.06 5.81 -7.16
N LEU A 102 -3.15 5.16 -6.76
CA LEU A 102 -3.63 3.92 -7.41
C LEU A 102 -3.98 4.14 -8.88
N VAL A 103 -4.65 5.26 -9.20
CA VAL A 103 -4.97 5.63 -10.59
C VAL A 103 -3.68 5.78 -11.40
N ARG A 104 -2.72 6.53 -10.86
CA ARG A 104 -1.41 6.71 -11.48
C ARG A 104 -0.68 5.37 -11.69
N ILE A 105 -0.62 4.52 -10.67
CA ILE A 105 -0.01 3.18 -10.75
C ILE A 105 -0.68 2.35 -11.85
N SER A 106 -2.00 2.42 -11.97
CA SER A 106 -2.77 1.66 -12.97
C SER A 106 -2.40 2.02 -14.43
N ALA A 107 -1.93 3.26 -14.65
CA ALA A 107 -1.54 3.77 -15.96
C ALA A 107 -0.02 3.69 -16.19
N GLU A 108 0.78 4.04 -15.18
CA GLU A 108 2.19 4.39 -15.34
C GLU A 108 3.17 3.36 -14.76
N SER A 109 2.73 2.42 -13.91
CA SER A 109 3.67 1.45 -13.33
C SER A 109 4.40 0.70 -14.45
N THR A 110 5.71 0.54 -14.32
CA THR A 110 6.53 -0.16 -15.33
C THR A 110 6.26 -1.66 -15.36
N ARG A 111 5.57 -2.18 -14.35
CA ARG A 111 5.26 -3.58 -14.12
C ARG A 111 3.81 -3.87 -14.51
N GLU A 112 3.61 -4.67 -15.56
CA GLU A 112 2.27 -4.97 -16.07
C GLU A 112 1.37 -5.67 -15.05
N ASP A 113 1.92 -6.59 -14.28
CA ASP A 113 1.23 -7.28 -13.19
C ASP A 113 0.71 -6.30 -12.13
N ILE A 114 1.51 -5.29 -11.78
CA ILE A 114 1.12 -4.23 -10.83
C ILE A 114 0.05 -3.32 -11.43
N ARG A 115 0.22 -2.88 -12.69
CA ARG A 115 -0.81 -2.08 -13.39
C ARG A 115 -2.16 -2.80 -13.40
N ASN A 116 -2.16 -4.08 -13.78
CA ASN A 116 -3.37 -4.89 -13.85
C ASN A 116 -4.01 -5.09 -12.47
N LEU A 117 -3.20 -5.26 -11.42
CA LEU A 117 -3.70 -5.33 -10.06
C LEU A 117 -4.37 -4.01 -9.64
N ALA A 118 -3.72 -2.86 -9.88
CA ALA A 118 -4.30 -1.55 -9.58
C ALA A 118 -5.63 -1.32 -10.32
N LYS A 119 -5.67 -1.60 -11.63
CA LYS A 119 -6.90 -1.52 -12.44
C LYS A 119 -8.01 -2.38 -11.86
N LYS A 120 -7.69 -3.62 -11.49
CA LYS A 120 -8.66 -4.55 -10.90
C LYS A 120 -9.18 -4.01 -9.56
N THR A 121 -8.31 -3.52 -8.69
CA THR A 121 -8.69 -2.96 -7.39
C THR A 121 -9.61 -1.75 -7.55
N LEU A 122 -9.27 -0.80 -8.42
CA LEU A 122 -10.12 0.36 -8.73
C LEU A 122 -11.47 -0.06 -9.33
N LYS A 123 -11.49 -1.07 -10.20
CA LYS A 123 -12.72 -1.57 -10.81
C LYS A 123 -13.66 -2.28 -9.81
N LEU A 124 -13.11 -2.92 -8.78
CA LEU A 124 -13.91 -3.70 -7.82
C LEU A 124 -14.44 -2.86 -6.67
N SER A 125 -13.79 -1.75 -6.32
CA SER A 125 -14.26 -0.85 -5.26
C SER A 125 -15.19 0.23 -5.81
N ARG A 126 -16.48 0.16 -5.47
CA ARG A 126 -17.46 1.20 -5.84
C ARG A 126 -17.11 2.56 -5.23
N THR A 127 -16.52 2.57 -4.03
CA THR A 127 -16.15 3.80 -3.35
C THR A 127 -14.98 4.49 -4.05
N PHE A 128 -13.98 3.74 -4.51
CA PHE A 128 -12.90 4.33 -5.31
C PHE A 128 -13.40 4.85 -6.66
N GLN A 129 -14.37 4.17 -7.29
CA GLN A 129 -15.00 4.69 -8.51
C GLN A 129 -15.72 6.01 -8.25
N ALA A 130 -16.50 6.10 -7.17
CA ALA A 130 -17.19 7.34 -6.81
C ALA A 130 -16.20 8.49 -6.58
N GLU A 131 -15.10 8.24 -5.88
CA GLU A 131 -14.03 9.22 -5.66
C GLU A 131 -13.41 9.71 -6.98
N MET A 132 -13.05 8.79 -7.88
CA MET A 132 -12.47 9.13 -9.18
C MET A 132 -13.38 9.96 -10.10
N HIS A 133 -14.69 9.96 -9.85
CA HIS A 133 -15.66 10.77 -10.60
C HIS A 133 -15.98 12.11 -9.92
N ALA A 134 -15.55 12.29 -8.67
CA ALA A 134 -15.75 13.52 -7.90
C ALA A 134 -14.61 14.53 -8.08
N GLU A 135 -13.41 14.07 -8.44
CA GLU A 135 -12.24 14.89 -8.86
C GLU A 135 -12.26 15.25 -10.35
#